data_AF-A0A2U9T347-F1
#
_entry.id   AF-A0A2U9T347-F1
#
_cell.length_a   1.000
_cell.length_b   1.000
_cell.length_c   1.000
_cell.angle_alpha   90.00
_cell.angle_beta   90.00
_cell.angle_gamma   90.00
#
_symmetry.space_group_name_H-M   'P 1'
#
loop_
_entity.id
_entity.type
_entity.pdbx_description
1 polymer ?
#
loop_
_entity_poly.entity_id
_entity_poly.type
_entity_poly.pdbx_seq_one_letter_code
_entity_poly.pdbx_strand_id
1 'polypeptide(L)' 'MTTSSPALSQTLPALHVFEQDGGWHWGITVPRSMGCGFKLIAFSEHSFSAEDATQRDGDRALASIVASDGN' A
#
# COMPACT_ATOMS: atom_id res chain seq x y z
N MET A 1 -12.27 8.95 26.13
CA MET A 1 -11.25 8.92 25.06
C MET A 1 -11.99 8.77 23.75
N THR A 2 -11.86 9.75 22.87
CA THR A 2 -12.49 9.78 21.55
C THR A 2 -11.65 8.92 20.63
N THR A 3 -12.01 7.64 20.48
CA THR A 3 -11.41 6.81 19.42
C THR A 3 -12.08 7.23 18.13
N SER A 4 -11.35 7.98 17.30
CA SER A 4 -11.76 8.33 15.95
C SER A 4 -12.16 7.05 15.21
N SER A 5 -13.44 6.89 14.95
CA SER A 5 -13.97 5.85 14.07
C SER A 5 -13.41 6.10 12.67
N PRO A 6 -12.56 5.23 12.08
CA PRO A 6 -12.26 5.37 10.67
C PRO A 6 -13.55 5.08 9.91
N ALA A 7 -13.90 6.03 9.04
CA ALA A 7 -15.10 6.01 8.24
C ALA A 7 -15.26 4.68 7.50
N LEU A 8 -16.53 4.28 7.37
CA LEU A 8 -16.98 3.13 6.60
C LEU A 8 -16.29 3.07 5.23
N SER A 9 -15.61 1.95 5.00
CA SER A 9 -15.71 1.18 3.76
C SER A 9 -15.42 1.95 2.46
N GLN A 10 -14.21 2.45 2.31
CA GLN A 10 -13.61 2.46 0.98
C GLN A 10 -12.47 1.45 1.00
N THR A 11 -12.57 0.44 0.12
CA THR A 11 -11.56 -0.60 -0.13
C THR A 11 -10.30 0.00 -0.78
N LEU A 12 -9.88 1.17 -0.32
CA LEU A 12 -8.79 1.92 -0.93
C LEU A 12 -7.48 1.19 -0.67
N PRO A 13 -6.69 0.96 -1.71
CA PRO A 13 -5.35 0.42 -1.52
C PRO A 13 -4.49 1.42 -0.74
N ALA A 14 -3.72 0.89 0.22
CA ALA A 14 -2.80 1.64 1.05
C ALA A 14 -1.35 1.23 0.70
N LEU A 15 -0.51 2.22 0.43
CA LEU A 15 0.91 2.03 0.21
C LEU A 15 1.67 2.03 1.55
N HIS A 16 2.54 1.04 1.73
CA HIS A 16 3.44 0.91 2.85
C HIS A 16 4.87 0.90 2.33
N VAL A 17 5.74 1.74 2.88
CA VAL A 17 7.18 1.74 2.62
C VAL A 17 7.89 1.25 3.88
N PHE A 18 8.86 0.35 3.70
CA PHE A 18 9.60 -0.28 4.80
C PHE A 18 10.98 -0.73 4.36
N GLU A 19 11.92 -0.83 5.30
CA GLU A 19 13.25 -1.37 5.05
C GLU A 19 13.28 -2.88 5.34
N GLN A 20 13.88 -3.66 4.44
CA GLN A 20 14.10 -5.10 4.57
C GLN A 20 15.49 -5.47 4.05
N ASP A 21 16.28 -6.20 4.86
CA ASP A 21 17.62 -6.68 4.50
C ASP A 21 18.59 -5.57 4.02
N GLY A 22 18.46 -4.36 4.59
CA GLY A 22 19.27 -3.19 4.21
C GLY A 22 18.84 -2.50 2.92
N GLY A 23 17.70 -2.90 2.34
CA GLY A 23 17.10 -2.29 1.17
C GLY A 23 15.70 -1.74 1.45
N TRP A 24 15.32 -0.67 0.77
CA TRP A 24 13.97 -0.12 0.87
C TRP A 24 13.00 -0.85 -0.05
N HIS A 25 11.84 -1.20 0.47
CA HIS A 25 10.76 -1.86 -0.24
C HIS A 25 9.44 -1.15 -0.01
N TRP A 26 8.50 -1.41 -0.92
CA TRP A 26 7.11 -1.02 -0.72
C TRP A 26 6.15 -2.19 -0.92
N GLY A 27 4.99 -2.10 -0.28
CA GLY A 27 3.88 -3.02 -0.43
C GLY A 27 2.55 -2.28 -0.42
N ILE A 28 1.63 -2.65 -1.30
CA ILE A 28 0.28 -2.08 -1.37
C ILE A 28 -0.71 -3.10 -0.86
N THR A 29 -1.52 -2.71 0.13
CA THR A 29 -2.51 -3.58 0.74
C THR A 29 -3.93 -3.04 0.57
N VAL A 30 -4.93 -3.93 0.56
CA VAL A 30 -6.36 -3.56 0.60
C VAL A 30 -7.04 -4.26 1.78
N PRO A 31 -8.06 -3.64 2.41
CA PRO A 31 -8.91 -4.33 3.37
C PRO A 31 -9.56 -5.57 2.73
N ARG A 32 -9.57 -6.70 3.44
CA ARG A 32 -10.26 -7.89 2.93
C ARG A 32 -11.78 -7.69 3.01
N SER A 33 -12.50 -8.07 1.94
CA SER A 33 -13.96 -7.96 1.85
C SER A 33 -14.70 -8.88 2.84
N MET A 34 -14.06 -9.98 3.24
CA MET A 34 -14.56 -10.90 4.27
C MET A 34 -13.44 -11.26 5.24
N GLY A 35 -13.76 -11.25 6.54
CA GLY A 35 -12.80 -11.49 7.62
C GLY A 35 -12.12 -10.21 8.13
N CYS A 36 -11.05 -10.38 8.92
CA CYS A 36 -10.25 -9.27 9.44
C CYS A 36 -8.88 -9.20 8.74
N GLY A 37 -8.30 -7.99 8.75
CA GLY A 37 -6.97 -7.72 8.23
C GLY A 37 -6.94 -7.27 6.76
N PHE A 38 -5.74 -7.29 6.21
CA PHE A 38 -5.42 -6.71 4.90
C PHE A 38 -4.85 -7.79 3.96
N LYS A 39 -5.03 -7.61 2.66
CA LYS A 39 -4.41 -8.42 1.62
C LYS A 39 -3.38 -7.57 0.88
N LEU A 40 -2.15 -8.06 0.78
CA LEU A 40 -1.13 -7.50 -0.12
C LEU A 40 -1.54 -7.79 -1.57
N ILE A 41 -1.60 -6.75 -2.38
CA ILE A 41 -2.01 -6.82 -3.79
C ILE A 41 -0.88 -6.45 -4.76
N ALA A 42 0.12 -5.72 -4.30
CA ALA A 42 1.34 -5.43 -5.05
C ALA A 42 2.50 -5.20 -4.09
N PHE A 43 3.73 -5.46 -4.53
CA PHE A 43 4.94 -5.20 -3.76
C PHE A 43 6.12 -4.94 -4.69
N SER A 44 7.17 -4.31 -4.17
CA SER A 44 8.39 -4.09 -4.94
C SER A 44 9.25 -5.36 -5.01
N GLU A 45 9.43 -5.89 -6.22
CA GLU A 45 10.30 -7.07 -6.46
C GLU A 45 11.78 -6.75 -6.22
N HIS A 46 12.16 -5.48 -6.33
CA HIS A 46 13.51 -4.99 -6.10
C HIS A 46 13.56 -4.05 -4.90
N SER A 47 14.70 -4.08 -4.23
CA SER A 47 15.08 -3.14 -3.18
C SER A 47 15.63 -1.84 -3.77
N PHE A 48 15.28 -0.71 -3.20
CA PHE A 48 15.84 0.58 -3.54
C PHE A 48 16.86 1.04 -2.49
N SER A 49 17.77 1.93 -2.90
CA SER A 49 18.78 2.50 -2.02
C SER A 49 18.26 3.60 -1.10
N ALA A 50 17.05 4.12 -1.33
CA ALA A 50 16.49 5.25 -0.59
C ALA A 50 14.97 5.16 -0.44
N GLU A 51 14.46 5.61 0.71
CA GLU A 51 13.03 5.68 1.01
C GLU A 51 12.28 6.54 -0.03
N ASP A 52 12.79 7.72 -0.38
CA ASP A 52 12.16 8.62 -1.37
C ASP A 52 11.95 7.95 -2.73
N ALA A 53 12.93 7.18 -3.21
CA ALA A 53 12.83 6.47 -4.48
C ALA A 53 11.75 5.39 -4.42
N THR A 54 11.70 4.68 -3.29
CA THR A 54 10.73 3.62 -2.99
C THR A 54 9.31 4.17 -2.90
N GLN A 55 9.14 5.28 -2.20
CA GLN A 55 7.88 5.98 -2.03
C GLN A 55 7.33 6.41 -3.39
N ARG A 56 8.16 7.06 -4.23
CA ARG A 56 7.75 7.50 -5.57
C ARG A 56 7.39 6.34 -6.49
N ASP A 57 8.10 5.23 -6.39
CA ASP A 57 7.80 4.02 -7.16
C ASP A 57 6.47 3.39 -6.72
N GLY A 58 6.28 3.28 -5.40
CA GLY A 58 5.05 2.80 -4.80
C GLY A 58 3.84 3.69 -5.11
N ASP A 59 3.99 5.02 -5.09
CA ASP A 59 2.93 5.96 -5.45
C ASP A 59 2.51 5.79 -6.91
N ARG A 60 3.47 5.54 -7.82
CA ARG A 60 3.16 5.25 -9.22
C ARG A 60 2.37 3.94 -9.35
N ALA A 61 2.79 2.90 -8.64
CA ALA A 61 2.09 1.62 -8.63
C ALA A 61 0.67 1.75 -8.05
N LEU A 62 0.52 2.49 -6.94
CA LEU A 62 -0.77 2.77 -6.31
C LEU A 62 -1.70 3.52 -7.27
N ALA A 63 -1.20 4.56 -7.93
CA ALA A 63 -1.98 5.32 -8.91
C ALA A 63 -2.45 4.45 -10.08
N SER A 64 -1.59 3.54 -10.58
CA SER A 64 -1.97 2.58 -11.64
C SER A 64 -3.05 1.59 -11.19
N ILE A 65 -3.00 1.12 -9.94
CA ILE A 65 -4.03 0.23 -9.37
C ILE A 65 -5.36 0.98 -9.26
N VAL A 66 -5.35 2.19 -8.68
CA VAL A 66 -6.56 3.01 -8.51
C VAL A 66 -7.16 3.40 -9.87
N ALA A 67 -6.33 3.71 -10.86
CA ALA A 67 -6.80 4.00 -12.23
C ALA A 67 -7.45 2.78 -12.90
N SER A 68 -7.03 1.56 -12.54
CA SER A 68 -7.52 0.32 -13.14
C SER A 68 -8.81 -0.22 -12.50
N ASP A 69 -9.11 0.15 -11.24
CA ASP A 69 -10.33 -0.24 -10.53
C ASP A 69 -11.57 0.59 -10.95
N GLY A 70 -11.37 1.65 -11.74
CA GLY A 70 -12.41 2.59 -12.17
C GLY A 70 -13.10 2.31 -13.52
N ASN A 71 -12.94 1.12 -14.11
CA ASN A 71 -13.58 0.72 -15.39
C ASN A 71 -14.52 -0.47 -15.21
#